data_AF-A0A956T1U6-F1
#
_entry.id   AF-A0A956T1U6-F1
#
_cell.length_a   1.000
_cell.length_b   1.000
_cell.length_c   1.000
_cell.angle_alpha   90.00
_cell.angle_beta   90.00
_cell.angle_gamma   90.00
#
_symmetry.space_group_name_H-M   'P 1'
#
loop_
_entity.id
_entity.type
_entity.pdbx_description
1 polymer ?
#
loop_
_entity_poly.entity_id
_entity_poly.type
_entity_poly.pdbx_seq_one_letter_code
_entity_poly.pdbx_strand_id
1 'polypeptide(L)'
;IGFTVAEPGIIKAMGALQGQMTSNICSFAMAAIKTALENHDDDVERMRVQFEKRGQLIHQLLTDIPGIKCPAPTGAFYVFPDVSAFFGKTDGAGKVLNTAQELATSLLEQGGVAVVPGEGFEAPNHVRLSFATDDDSIKNGVARIKEFLTNLK
;
A
#
# COMPACT_ATOMS: atom_id res chain seq x y z
N ILE A 1 15.37 8.41 6.18
CA ILE A 1 16.81 8.22 5.90
C ILE A 1 16.93 7.12 4.86
N GLY A 2 17.71 7.34 3.80
CA GLY A 2 18.02 6.33 2.80
C GLY A 2 19.52 6.36 2.50
N PHE A 3 20.06 5.26 1.99
CA PHE A 3 21.44 5.16 1.54
C PHE A 3 21.51 4.38 0.23
N THR A 4 22.57 4.61 -0.54
CA THR A 4 22.82 3.94 -1.80
C THR A 4 24.27 3.43 -1.80
N VAL A 5 24.47 2.23 -2.33
CA VAL A 5 25.79 1.65 -2.59
C VAL A 5 25.94 1.52 -4.10
N ALA A 6 26.96 2.14 -4.68
CA ALA A 6 27.20 2.18 -6.12
C ALA A 6 28.70 2.39 -6.42
N GLU A 7 29.07 2.40 -7.69
CA GLU A 7 30.43 2.67 -8.15
C GLU A 7 30.93 4.07 -7.68
N PRO A 8 32.21 4.23 -7.29
CA PRO A 8 32.74 5.47 -6.73
C PRO A 8 32.47 6.74 -7.55
N GLY A 9 32.58 6.68 -8.88
CA GLY A 9 32.25 7.78 -9.78
C GLY A 9 30.78 8.22 -9.67
N ILE A 10 29.85 7.26 -9.59
CA ILE A 10 28.42 7.52 -9.36
C ILE A 10 28.21 8.17 -7.98
N ILE A 11 28.81 7.60 -6.92
CA ILE A 11 28.68 8.15 -5.55
C ILE A 11 29.22 9.58 -5.47
N LYS A 12 30.34 9.88 -6.14
CA LYS A 12 30.90 11.24 -6.20
C LYS A 12 29.93 12.21 -6.88
N ALA A 13 29.33 11.80 -8.00
CA ALA A 13 28.34 12.62 -8.70
C ALA A 13 27.07 12.85 -7.84
N MET A 14 26.57 11.81 -7.17
CA MET A 14 25.45 11.91 -6.24
C MET A 14 25.76 12.86 -5.07
N GLY A 15 26.97 12.78 -4.50
CA GLY A 15 27.42 13.65 -3.42
C GLY A 15 27.50 15.12 -3.83
N ALA A 16 28.00 15.40 -5.04
CA ALA A 16 28.02 16.76 -5.59
C ALA A 16 26.60 17.33 -5.76
N LEU A 17 25.67 16.52 -6.28
CA LEU A 17 24.27 16.90 -6.44
C LEU A 17 23.60 17.16 -5.08
N GLN A 18 23.70 16.21 -4.14
CA GLN A 18 23.10 16.34 -2.81
C GLN A 18 23.64 17.56 -2.06
N GLY A 19 24.95 17.84 -2.18
CA GLY A 19 25.60 19.00 -1.58
C GLY A 19 25.00 20.35 -2.00
N GLN A 20 24.42 20.42 -3.21
CA GLN A 20 23.76 21.62 -3.73
C GLN A 20 22.22 21.61 -3.57
N MET A 21 21.62 20.45 -3.28
CA MET A 21 20.16 20.33 -3.10
C MET A 21 19.73 20.42 -1.64
N THR A 22 20.37 19.64 -0.77
CA THR A 22 19.93 19.45 0.62
C THR A 22 21.08 19.44 1.62
N SER A 23 22.33 19.59 1.15
CA SER A 23 23.56 19.45 1.94
C SER A 23 23.72 18.04 2.52
N ASN A 24 23.26 17.81 3.75
CA ASN A 24 23.39 16.55 4.47
C ASN A 24 22.06 16.14 5.12
N ILE A 25 21.99 14.87 5.54
CA ILE A 25 20.86 14.38 6.33
C ILE A 25 20.84 14.99 7.74
N CYS A 26 19.68 14.95 8.39
CA CYS A 26 19.52 15.41 9.77
C CYS A 26 20.55 14.77 10.72
N SER A 27 21.43 15.58 11.30
CA SER A 27 22.55 15.11 12.13
C SER A 27 22.09 14.37 13.38
N PHE A 28 20.97 14.78 13.98
CA PHE A 28 20.40 14.12 15.17
C PHE A 28 20.00 12.66 14.91
N ALA A 29 19.63 12.32 13.66
CA ALA A 29 19.28 10.95 13.30
C ALA A 29 20.49 10.01 13.21
N MET A 30 21.72 10.52 13.11
CA MET A 30 22.94 9.71 12.88
C MET A 30 23.19 8.67 13.98
N ALA A 31 22.97 9.05 15.24
CA ALA A 31 23.11 8.13 16.37
C ALA A 31 22.06 7.00 16.34
N ALA A 32 20.82 7.35 15.97
CA ALA A 32 19.74 6.38 15.81
C ALA A 32 19.99 5.45 14.62
N ILE A 33 20.53 5.96 13.50
CA ILE A 33 20.88 5.16 12.32
C ILE A 33 21.91 4.09 12.67
N LYS A 34 22.99 4.45 13.38
CA LYS A 34 24.01 3.49 13.82
C LYS A 34 23.39 2.37 14.66
N THR A 35 22.58 2.76 15.66
CA THR A 35 21.91 1.80 16.55
C THR A 35 20.96 0.89 15.78
N ALA A 36 20.17 1.44 14.85
CA ALA A 36 19.28 0.67 14.02
C ALA A 36 20.07 -0.30 13.11
N LEU A 37 21.19 0.09 12.52
CA LEU A 37 21.98 -0.81 11.67
C LEU A 37 22.65 -1.93 12.47
N GLU A 38 23.08 -1.67 13.70
CA GLU A 38 23.82 -2.65 14.52
C GLU A 38 22.90 -3.60 15.31
N ASN A 39 21.69 -3.18 15.69
CA ASN A 39 20.85 -3.90 16.66
C ASN A 39 19.39 -4.10 16.22
N HIS A 40 19.10 -4.28 14.93
CA HIS A 40 17.72 -4.36 14.41
C HIS A 40 17.10 -5.75 14.34
N ASP A 41 17.88 -6.82 14.41
CA ASP A 41 17.44 -8.17 14.02
C ASP A 41 16.13 -8.60 14.71
N ASP A 42 16.04 -8.47 16.04
CA ASP A 42 14.86 -8.87 16.82
C ASP A 42 13.62 -8.03 16.51
N ASP A 43 13.79 -6.71 16.34
CA ASP A 43 12.69 -5.80 16.02
C ASP A 43 12.17 -6.04 14.60
N VAL A 44 13.07 -6.30 13.65
CA VAL A 44 12.73 -6.61 12.25
C VAL A 44 12.03 -7.95 12.16
N GLU A 45 12.52 -9.01 12.82
CA GLU A 45 11.86 -10.31 12.80
C GLU A 45 10.48 -10.26 13.47
N ARG A 46 10.36 -9.55 14.60
CA ARG A 46 9.06 -9.32 15.24
C ARG A 46 8.08 -8.66 14.27
N MET A 47 8.49 -7.61 13.57
CA MET A 47 7.64 -6.93 12.60
C MET A 47 7.36 -7.80 11.37
N ARG A 48 8.34 -8.55 10.86
CA ARG A 48 8.17 -9.48 9.73
C ARG A 48 7.05 -10.48 10.01
N VAL A 49 7.07 -11.12 11.18
CA VAL A 49 6.03 -12.08 11.60
C VAL A 49 4.65 -11.41 11.69
N GLN A 50 4.57 -10.18 12.21
CA GLN A 50 3.29 -9.46 12.30
C GLN A 50 2.76 -9.09 10.91
N PHE A 51 3.62 -8.60 10.02
CA PHE A 51 3.23 -8.26 8.65
C PHE A 51 2.87 -9.47 7.81
N GLU A 52 3.52 -10.63 8.02
CA GLU A 52 3.13 -11.88 7.39
C GLU A 52 1.70 -12.29 7.78
N LYS A 53 1.36 -12.24 9.08
CA LYS A 53 0.00 -12.52 9.57
C LYS A 53 -1.04 -11.56 8.99
N ARG A 54 -0.73 -10.25 8.97
CA ARG A 54 -1.62 -9.23 8.40
C ARG A 54 -1.80 -9.39 6.89
N GLY A 55 -0.73 -9.74 6.18
CA GLY A 55 -0.74 -10.03 4.75
C GLY A 55 -1.62 -11.22 4.42
N GLN A 56 -1.53 -12.30 5.21
CA GLN A 56 -2.42 -13.47 5.08
C GLN A 56 -3.88 -13.09 5.37
N LEU A 57 -4.13 -12.35 6.46
CA LEU A 57 -5.47 -11.90 6.86
C LEU A 57 -6.16 -11.08 5.77
N ILE A 58 -5.52 -10.01 5.30
CA ILE A 58 -6.11 -9.13 4.29
C ILE A 58 -6.32 -9.86 2.96
N HIS A 59 -5.37 -10.72 2.57
CA HIS A 59 -5.48 -11.52 1.35
C HIS A 59 -6.71 -12.44 1.42
N GLN A 60 -6.85 -13.21 2.50
CA GLN A 60 -7.99 -14.11 2.69
C GLN A 60 -9.32 -13.35 2.61
N LEU A 61 -9.45 -12.24 3.36
CA LEU A 61 -10.68 -11.46 3.39
C LEU A 61 -11.03 -10.86 2.03
N LEU A 62 -10.04 -10.40 1.26
CA LEU A 62 -10.26 -9.85 -0.08
C LEU A 62 -10.63 -10.93 -1.09
N THR A 63 -9.99 -12.10 -1.05
CA THR A 63 -10.29 -13.21 -1.96
C THR A 63 -11.66 -13.83 -1.71
N ASP A 64 -12.22 -13.63 -0.51
CA ASP A 64 -13.60 -14.04 -0.18
C ASP A 64 -14.68 -13.10 -0.78
N ILE A 65 -14.29 -12.00 -1.43
CA ILE A 65 -15.21 -11.07 -2.10
C ILE A 65 -15.35 -11.49 -3.57
N PRO A 66 -16.55 -11.92 -4.02
CA PRO A 66 -16.76 -12.32 -5.41
C PRO A 66 -16.40 -11.18 -6.39
N GLY A 67 -15.59 -11.49 -7.40
CA GLY A 67 -15.14 -10.53 -8.41
C GLY A 67 -13.77 -9.90 -8.13
N ILE A 68 -13.28 -9.94 -6.89
CA ILE A 68 -11.91 -9.53 -6.58
C ILE A 68 -10.94 -10.65 -6.96
N LYS A 69 -9.86 -10.30 -7.68
CA LYS A 69 -8.69 -11.18 -7.87
C LYS A 69 -7.50 -10.53 -7.21
N CYS A 70 -6.94 -11.17 -6.18
CA CYS A 70 -5.81 -10.62 -5.44
C CYS A 70 -4.71 -11.68 -5.32
N PRO A 71 -3.49 -11.41 -5.81
CA PRO A 71 -2.37 -12.30 -5.56
C PRO A 71 -1.93 -12.24 -4.09
N ALA A 72 -1.44 -13.35 -3.56
CA ALA A 72 -0.90 -13.41 -2.20
C ALA A 72 0.36 -12.51 -2.08
N PRO A 73 0.44 -11.64 -1.07
CA PRO A 73 1.61 -10.80 -0.86
C PRO A 73 2.80 -11.65 -0.39
N THR A 74 3.94 -11.51 -1.05
CA THR A 74 5.21 -12.21 -0.70
C THR A 74 6.22 -11.29 -0.01
N GLY A 75 5.92 -10.00 0.12
CA GLY A 75 6.78 -9.00 0.74
C GLY A 75 6.12 -7.62 0.77
N ALA A 76 6.86 -6.62 1.26
CA ALA A 76 6.33 -5.29 1.57
C ALA A 76 5.10 -5.36 2.50
N PHE A 77 4.22 -4.36 2.45
CA PHE A 77 3.01 -4.28 3.27
C PHE A 77 1.79 -3.80 2.47
N TYR A 78 1.72 -4.18 1.19
CA TYR A 78 0.65 -3.82 0.28
C TYR A 78 0.01 -5.04 -0.37
N VAL A 79 -1.29 -4.96 -0.62
CA VAL A 79 -1.99 -5.82 -1.59
C VAL A 79 -2.48 -4.98 -2.76
N PHE A 80 -2.59 -5.62 -3.91
CA PHE A 80 -2.95 -4.97 -5.16
C PHE A 80 -3.99 -5.80 -5.91
N PRO A 81 -5.25 -5.84 -5.42
CA PRO A 81 -6.34 -6.53 -6.10
C PRO A 81 -6.73 -5.89 -7.43
N ASP A 82 -7.07 -6.75 -8.40
CA ASP A 82 -7.84 -6.38 -9.60
C ASP A 82 -9.32 -6.21 -9.21
N VAL A 83 -9.88 -5.05 -9.55
CA VAL A 83 -11.27 -4.65 -9.28
C VAL A 83 -12.07 -4.40 -10.57
N SER A 84 -11.53 -4.77 -11.73
CA SER A 84 -12.17 -4.54 -13.04
C SER A 84 -13.52 -5.24 -13.19
N ALA A 85 -13.79 -6.29 -12.41
CA ALA A 85 -15.09 -6.96 -12.37
C ALA A 85 -16.25 -6.05 -11.90
N PHE A 86 -15.94 -4.90 -11.30
CA PHE A 86 -16.92 -3.92 -10.83
C PHE A 86 -17.06 -2.71 -11.78
N PHE A 87 -16.28 -2.66 -12.86
CA PHE A 87 -16.41 -1.59 -13.84
C PHE A 87 -17.71 -1.72 -14.63
N GLY A 88 -18.30 -0.58 -15.00
CA GLY A 88 -19.61 -0.47 -15.62
C GLY A 88 -20.79 -0.55 -14.63
N LYS A 89 -20.53 -0.85 -13.35
CA LYS A 89 -21.58 -0.85 -12.32
C LYS A 89 -21.88 0.57 -11.83
N THR A 90 -23.09 0.75 -11.29
CA THR A 90 -23.58 2.00 -10.73
C THR A 90 -23.54 1.97 -9.21
N ASP A 91 -23.02 3.03 -8.60
CA ASP A 91 -22.99 3.18 -7.15
C ASP A 91 -24.33 3.67 -6.55
N GLY A 92 -24.37 3.79 -5.22
CA GLY A 92 -25.58 4.23 -4.50
C GLY A 92 -26.01 5.67 -4.80
N ALA A 93 -25.10 6.49 -5.34
CA ALA A 93 -25.35 7.87 -5.76
C ALA A 93 -25.78 7.98 -7.24
N GLY A 94 -25.84 6.86 -7.98
CA GLY A 94 -26.22 6.84 -9.38
C GLY A 94 -25.06 7.09 -10.36
N LYS A 95 -23.80 7.05 -9.89
CA LYS A 95 -22.62 7.22 -10.74
C LYS A 95 -22.15 5.87 -11.27
N VAL A 96 -21.90 5.80 -12.59
CA VAL A 96 -21.27 4.63 -13.22
C VAL A 96 -19.76 4.66 -12.96
N LEU A 97 -19.20 3.54 -12.53
CA LEU A 97 -17.79 3.39 -12.20
C LEU A 97 -17.07 2.67 -13.34
N ASN A 98 -16.27 3.36 -14.14
CA ASN A 98 -15.57 2.80 -15.30
C ASN A 98 -14.06 2.63 -15.08
N THR A 99 -13.52 3.20 -14.01
CA THR A 99 -12.09 3.21 -13.70
C THR A 99 -11.83 2.89 -12.24
N ALA A 100 -10.61 2.45 -11.92
CA ALA A 100 -10.21 2.22 -10.53
C ALA A 100 -10.20 3.53 -9.73
N GLN A 101 -9.89 4.67 -10.35
CA GLN A 101 -10.02 6.00 -9.76
C GLN A 101 -11.46 6.32 -9.37
N GLU A 102 -12.44 6.09 -10.25
CA GLU A 102 -13.85 6.34 -9.95
C GLU A 102 -14.36 5.43 -8.82
N LEU A 103 -13.98 4.15 -8.85
CA LEU A 103 -14.29 3.19 -7.80
C LEU A 103 -13.66 3.60 -6.46
N ALA A 104 -12.39 4.02 -6.45
CA ALA A 104 -11.70 4.45 -5.25
C ALA A 104 -12.34 5.70 -4.63
N THR A 105 -12.72 6.69 -5.45
CA THR A 105 -13.44 7.88 -4.98
C THR A 105 -14.80 7.52 -4.39
N SER A 106 -15.58 6.69 -5.10
CA SER A 106 -16.91 6.28 -4.63
C SER A 106 -16.85 5.45 -3.34
N LEU A 107 -15.88 4.52 -3.24
CA LEU A 107 -15.61 3.75 -2.03
C LEU A 107 -15.22 4.64 -0.85
N LEU A 108 -14.45 5.71 -1.08
CA LEU A 108 -14.11 6.66 -0.02
C LEU A 108 -15.35 7.43 0.46
N GLU A 109 -16.15 7.96 -0.47
CA GLU A 109 -17.31 8.80 -0.16
C GLU A 109 -18.45 8.01 0.49
N GLN A 110 -18.70 6.78 0.04
CA GLN A 110 -19.85 5.98 0.46
C GLN A 110 -19.47 4.87 1.44
N GLY A 111 -18.30 4.25 1.27
CA GLY A 111 -17.80 3.18 2.14
C GLY A 111 -16.85 3.67 3.23
N GLY A 112 -16.37 4.92 3.18
CA GLY A 112 -15.44 5.47 4.16
C GLY A 112 -14.09 4.75 4.19
N VAL A 113 -13.64 4.18 3.06
CA VAL A 113 -12.37 3.47 2.94
C VAL A 113 -11.51 4.12 1.86
N ALA A 114 -10.35 4.64 2.26
CA ALA A 114 -9.38 5.21 1.33
C ALA A 114 -8.48 4.11 0.75
N VAL A 115 -8.46 4.00 -0.59
CA VAL A 115 -7.52 3.16 -1.34
C VAL A 115 -6.81 4.00 -2.40
N VAL A 116 -5.64 3.55 -2.86
CA VAL A 116 -4.92 4.26 -3.93
C VAL A 116 -5.23 3.63 -5.28
N PRO A 117 -5.76 4.37 -6.26
CA PRO A 117 -6.05 3.84 -7.59
C PRO A 117 -4.77 3.44 -8.36
N GLY A 118 -4.89 2.41 -9.18
CA GLY A 118 -3.79 1.73 -9.87
C GLY A 118 -3.22 2.49 -11.07
N GLU A 119 -3.91 3.51 -11.55
CA GLU A 119 -3.55 4.32 -12.73
C GLU A 119 -2.17 4.96 -12.57
N GLY A 120 -1.82 5.42 -11.36
CA GLY A 120 -0.48 5.95 -11.05
C GLY A 120 0.64 4.90 -11.00
N PHE A 121 0.29 3.61 -11.11
CA PHE A 121 1.19 2.47 -11.13
C PHE A 121 1.13 1.73 -12.48
N GLU A 122 0.57 2.35 -13.52
CA GLU A 122 0.37 1.73 -14.86
C GLU A 122 -0.49 0.46 -14.83
N ALA A 123 -1.38 0.34 -13.84
CA ALA A 123 -2.26 -0.81 -13.62
C ALA A 123 -3.71 -0.35 -13.40
N PRO A 124 -4.41 0.14 -14.45
CA PRO A 124 -5.70 0.84 -14.32
C PRO A 124 -6.86 -0.02 -13.79
N ASN A 125 -6.68 -1.33 -13.75
CA ASN A 125 -7.68 -2.27 -13.22
C ASN A 125 -7.56 -2.52 -11.71
N HIS A 126 -6.54 -1.94 -11.06
CA HIS A 126 -6.15 -2.32 -9.70
C HIS A 126 -6.32 -1.17 -8.72
N VAL A 127 -6.41 -1.52 -7.44
CA VAL A 127 -6.28 -0.56 -6.33
C VAL A 127 -5.25 -1.08 -5.33
N ARG A 128 -4.51 -0.18 -4.67
CA ARG A 128 -3.52 -0.51 -3.65
C ARG A 128 -4.08 -0.27 -2.26
N LEU A 129 -3.96 -1.30 -1.41
CA LEU A 129 -4.27 -1.21 0.01
C LEU A 129 -2.99 -1.47 0.82
N SER A 130 -2.77 -0.64 1.84
CA SER A 130 -1.73 -0.87 2.84
C SER A 130 -2.33 -1.67 4.00
N PHE A 131 -1.64 -2.72 4.44
CA PHE A 131 -1.99 -3.46 5.65
C PHE A 131 -1.04 -3.15 6.82
N ALA A 132 -0.35 -2.02 6.76
CA ALA A 132 0.44 -1.46 7.86
C ALA A 132 -0.42 -0.76 8.92
N THR A 133 -1.35 -1.53 9.49
CA THR A 133 -2.27 -1.09 10.54
C THR A 133 -2.61 -2.29 11.44
N ASP A 134 -3.50 -2.13 12.41
CA ASP A 134 -3.96 -3.22 13.28
C ASP A 134 -4.98 -4.14 12.58
N ASP A 135 -5.15 -5.34 13.13
CA ASP A 135 -5.98 -6.40 12.55
C ASP A 135 -7.47 -6.02 12.50
N ASP A 136 -7.95 -5.22 13.45
CA ASP A 136 -9.35 -4.79 13.51
C ASP A 136 -9.64 -3.72 12.45
N SER A 137 -8.71 -2.79 12.24
CA SER A 137 -8.74 -1.85 11.12
C SER A 137 -8.77 -2.58 9.77
N ILE A 138 -7.98 -3.65 9.60
CA ILE A 138 -8.01 -4.49 8.38
C ILE A 138 -9.40 -5.13 8.19
N LYS A 139 -9.91 -5.83 9.21
CA LYS A 139 -11.22 -6.51 9.14
C LYS A 139 -12.35 -5.54 8.83
N ASN A 140 -12.40 -4.41 9.55
CA ASN A 140 -13.44 -3.39 9.36
C ASN A 140 -13.35 -2.74 7.97
N GLY A 141 -12.13 -2.44 7.50
CA GLY A 141 -11.90 -1.88 6.17
C GLY A 141 -12.37 -2.81 5.06
N VAL A 142 -11.98 -4.10 5.11
CA VAL A 142 -12.39 -5.08 4.09
C VAL A 142 -13.90 -5.39 4.18
N ALA A 143 -14.49 -5.40 5.37
CA ALA A 143 -15.94 -5.56 5.52
C ALA A 143 -16.72 -4.43 4.83
N ARG A 144 -16.28 -3.17 4.99
CA ARG A 144 -16.89 -2.01 4.30
C ARG A 144 -16.70 -2.07 2.79
N ILE A 145 -15.52 -2.51 2.33
CA ILE A 145 -15.28 -2.77 0.90
C ILE A 145 -16.27 -3.80 0.37
N LYS A 146 -16.42 -4.94 1.07
CA LYS A 146 -17.35 -6.00 0.67
C LYS A 146 -18.79 -5.49 0.59
N GLU A 147 -19.23 -4.74 1.59
CA GLU A 147 -20.56 -4.14 1.65
C GLU A 147 -20.79 -3.18 0.46
N PHE A 148 -19.87 -2.25 0.24
CA PHE A 148 -19.92 -1.31 -0.87
C PHE A 148 -20.04 -2.03 -2.22
N LEU A 149 -19.15 -2.99 -2.49
CA LEU A 149 -19.10 -3.72 -3.75
C LEU A 149 -20.35 -4.58 -4.00
N THR A 150 -20.98 -5.10 -2.94
CA THR A 150 -22.22 -5.88 -3.02
C THR A 150 -23.43 -5.01 -3.36
N ASN A 151 -23.41 -3.73 -2.97
CA ASN A 151 -24.49 -2.78 -3.20
C ASN A 151 -24.45 -2.11 -4.58
N LEU A 152 -23.39 -2.32 -5.37
CA LEU A 152 -23.27 -1.83 -6.75
C LEU A 152 -24.29 -2.52 -7.66
N LYS A 153 -24.92 -1.74 -8.54
CA LYS A 153 -25.98 -2.19 -9.48
C LYS A 153 -25.46 -2.36 -10.91
#